data_AF-A0A3E2CNE3-F1
#
_entry.id   AF-A0A3E2CNE3-F1
#
_cell.length_a   1.000
_cell.length_b   1.000
_cell.length_c   1.000
_cell.angle_alpha   90.00
_cell.angle_beta   90.00
_cell.angle_gamma   90.00
#
_symmetry.space_group_name_H-M   'P 1'
#
loop_
_entity.id
_entity.type
_entity.pdbx_description
1 polymer ?
#
loop_
_entity_poly.entity_id
_entity_poly.type
_entity_poly.pdbx_seq_one_letter_code
_entity_poly.pdbx_strand_id
1 'polypeptide(L)'
;TKTVFFKGLAYELLWFLKGSSNVRWLQENGVHIWDEWADENGDLGPVYGVQWRSWPASTAENPNRTIDQIANVLDLMKNHPDSRRMIVSAWNPAEVEHMALPPCHSLFQFYVADGKLSCQLYQRSCDMFLGVPFNIASYSLLTMMMAQQAGLEPGEFVWTGGDCHIYDNHVEQVLEQLSREPYPYPQLEIRKADSIFDYDYSDFKVVEYKHHPTIKAPVAV
;
A
#
# COMPACT_ATOMS: atom_id res chain seq x y z
N THR A 1 18.24 -7.91 -0.75
CA THR A 1 18.86 -9.09 -0.09
C THR A 1 17.95 -10.31 0.01
N LYS A 2 16.70 -10.25 -0.48
CA LYS A 2 15.84 -11.40 -0.80
C LYS A 2 14.90 -11.05 -1.95
N THR A 3 14.26 -12.03 -2.57
CA THR A 3 13.17 -11.81 -3.52
C THR A 3 11.95 -11.22 -2.81
N VAL A 4 11.28 -10.25 -3.44
CA VAL A 4 9.98 -9.71 -3.01
C VAL A 4 8.94 -10.06 -4.08
N PHE A 5 7.75 -10.50 -3.65
CA PHE A 5 6.67 -10.89 -4.56
C PHE A 5 5.93 -9.66 -5.12
N PHE A 6 6.54 -9.01 -6.13
CA PHE A 6 6.00 -7.78 -6.72
C PHE A 6 4.59 -7.93 -7.32
N LYS A 7 4.27 -9.08 -7.90
CA LYS A 7 2.91 -9.34 -8.39
C LYS A 7 1.87 -9.18 -7.28
N GLY A 8 2.11 -9.78 -6.12
CA GLY A 8 1.22 -9.68 -4.97
C GLY A 8 0.96 -8.23 -4.55
N LEU A 9 2.03 -7.44 -4.36
CA LEU A 9 1.89 -6.07 -3.86
C LEU A 9 1.26 -5.12 -4.87
N ALA A 10 1.50 -5.33 -6.16
CA ALA A 10 0.88 -4.53 -7.20
C ALA A 10 -0.63 -4.79 -7.26
N TYR A 11 -1.05 -6.06 -7.28
CA TYR A 11 -2.47 -6.41 -7.26
C TYR A 11 -3.15 -5.95 -5.96
N GLU A 12 -2.51 -6.10 -4.80
CA GLU A 12 -3.04 -5.59 -3.53
C GLU A 12 -3.29 -4.07 -3.58
N LEU A 13 -2.32 -3.30 -4.09
CA LEU A 13 -2.47 -1.86 -4.22
C LEU A 13 -3.60 -1.48 -5.17
N LEU A 14 -3.71 -2.16 -6.33
CA LEU A 14 -4.82 -1.97 -7.25
C LEU A 14 -6.16 -2.32 -6.61
N TRP A 15 -6.21 -3.37 -5.78
CA TRP A 15 -7.40 -3.76 -5.03
C TRP A 15 -7.81 -2.72 -3.99
N PHE A 16 -6.85 -2.13 -3.25
CA PHE A 16 -7.11 -0.97 -2.38
C PHE A 16 -7.64 0.23 -3.16
N LEU A 17 -7.02 0.56 -4.31
CA LEU A 17 -7.44 1.68 -5.16
C LEU A 17 -8.83 1.46 -5.78
N LYS A 18 -9.27 0.21 -5.97
CA LYS A 18 -10.65 -0.13 -6.37
C LYS A 18 -11.67 0.03 -5.25
N GLY A 19 -11.22 0.24 -4.01
CA GLY A 19 -12.11 0.33 -2.85
C GLY A 19 -12.68 -1.02 -2.41
N SER A 20 -12.06 -2.12 -2.83
CA SER A 20 -12.57 -3.47 -2.57
C SER A 20 -12.22 -3.94 -1.16
N SER A 21 -13.06 -4.83 -0.63
CA SER A 21 -12.89 -5.54 0.64
C SER A 21 -13.04 -7.05 0.51
N ASN A 22 -13.27 -7.56 -0.71
CA ASN A 22 -13.45 -8.99 -0.96
C ASN A 22 -12.22 -9.58 -1.67
N VAL A 23 -11.70 -10.70 -1.17
CA VAL A 23 -10.45 -11.33 -1.65
C VAL A 23 -10.59 -12.04 -2.99
N ARG A 24 -11.81 -12.32 -3.48
CA ARG A 24 -12.03 -13.06 -4.74
C ARG A 24 -11.27 -12.46 -5.92
N TRP A 25 -11.26 -11.13 -6.04
CA TRP A 25 -10.54 -10.46 -7.12
C TRP A 25 -9.02 -10.68 -7.02
N LEU A 26 -8.45 -10.74 -5.82
CA LEU A 26 -7.04 -11.08 -5.63
C LEU A 26 -6.79 -12.55 -6.01
N GLN A 27 -7.65 -13.45 -5.57
CA GLN A 27 -7.56 -14.89 -5.83
C GLN A 27 -7.66 -15.21 -7.33
N GLU A 28 -8.60 -14.57 -8.05
CA GLU A 28 -8.75 -14.67 -9.51
C GLU A 28 -7.48 -14.21 -10.26
N ASN A 29 -6.69 -13.32 -9.64
CA ASN A 29 -5.39 -12.86 -10.17
C ASN A 29 -4.20 -13.66 -9.61
N GLY A 30 -4.45 -14.73 -8.85
CA GLY A 30 -3.45 -15.61 -8.25
C GLY A 30 -2.67 -14.97 -7.10
N VAL A 31 -3.34 -14.16 -6.29
CA VAL A 31 -2.79 -13.49 -5.10
C VAL A 31 -3.61 -13.91 -3.88
N HIS A 32 -2.93 -14.49 -2.88
CA HIS A 32 -3.54 -15.18 -1.73
C HIS A 32 -3.11 -14.59 -0.37
N ILE A 33 -2.55 -13.37 -0.37
CA ILE A 33 -1.92 -12.77 0.81
C ILE A 33 -2.91 -12.33 1.91
N TRP A 34 -4.22 -12.44 1.65
CA TRP A 34 -5.30 -12.06 2.57
C TRP A 34 -6.20 -13.25 2.94
N ASP A 35 -5.90 -14.45 2.46
CA ASP A 35 -6.78 -15.62 2.56
C ASP A 35 -7.00 -16.03 4.02
N GLU A 36 -5.98 -15.93 4.87
CA GLU A 36 -6.05 -16.32 6.28
C GLU A 36 -6.98 -15.44 7.13
N TRP A 37 -7.31 -14.22 6.68
CA TRP A 37 -8.17 -13.28 7.41
C TRP A 37 -9.59 -13.16 6.83
N ALA A 38 -9.83 -13.69 5.64
CA ALA A 38 -11.13 -13.57 4.98
C ALA A 38 -12.17 -14.53 5.59
N ASP A 39 -13.43 -14.11 5.62
CA ASP A 39 -14.54 -14.98 6.00
C ASP A 39 -14.89 -16.00 4.90
N GLU A 40 -15.91 -16.83 5.14
CA GLU A 40 -16.37 -17.87 4.20
C GLU A 40 -16.84 -17.33 2.83
N ASN A 41 -17.21 -16.05 2.75
CA ASN A 41 -17.63 -15.39 1.51
C ASN A 41 -16.47 -14.65 0.82
N GLY A 42 -15.32 -14.53 1.50
CA GLY A 42 -14.14 -13.81 1.07
C GLY A 42 -14.12 -12.35 1.54
N ASP A 43 -14.98 -11.95 2.48
CA ASP A 43 -15.07 -10.57 2.95
C ASP A 43 -14.10 -10.30 4.11
N LEU A 44 -13.51 -9.11 4.11
CA LEU A 44 -12.56 -8.64 5.13
C LEU A 44 -13.13 -7.50 6.01
N GLY A 45 -14.38 -7.11 5.79
CA GLY A 45 -14.95 -5.90 6.40
C GLY A 45 -14.39 -4.61 5.80
N PRO A 46 -14.56 -3.45 6.47
CA PRO A 46 -14.25 -2.14 5.90
C PRO A 46 -12.74 -1.79 6.03
N VAL A 47 -11.87 -2.65 5.49
CA VAL A 47 -10.40 -2.49 5.50
C VAL A 47 -9.92 -1.35 4.59
N TYR A 48 -8.61 -1.30 4.30
CA TYR A 48 -7.92 -0.19 3.64
C TYR A 48 -8.65 0.42 2.44
N GLY A 49 -9.00 -0.38 1.42
CA GLY A 49 -9.63 0.13 0.19
C GLY A 49 -10.94 0.85 0.47
N VAL A 50 -11.78 0.29 1.35
CA VAL A 50 -13.05 0.89 1.76
C VAL A 50 -12.80 2.24 2.43
N GLN A 51 -11.84 2.33 3.34
CA GLN A 51 -11.51 3.60 3.98
C GLN A 51 -10.92 4.62 2.99
N TRP A 52 -10.12 4.18 2.02
CA TRP A 52 -9.48 5.07 1.04
C TRP A 52 -10.48 5.68 0.05
N ARG A 53 -11.44 4.88 -0.44
CA ARG A 53 -12.36 5.27 -1.52
C ARG A 53 -13.75 5.64 -1.04
N SER A 54 -14.15 5.15 0.13
CA SER A 54 -15.53 5.17 0.61
C SER A 54 -15.64 5.37 2.13
N TRP A 55 -14.78 6.22 2.73
CA TRP A 55 -14.81 6.47 4.19
C TRP A 55 -16.22 6.93 4.62
N PRO A 56 -16.89 6.21 5.54
CA PRO A 56 -18.24 6.57 5.99
C PRO A 56 -18.28 7.95 6.66
N ALA A 57 -19.11 8.85 6.15
CA ALA A 57 -19.20 10.21 6.65
C ALA A 57 -20.64 10.73 6.52
N SER A 58 -21.54 9.92 7.06
CA SER A 58 -22.99 10.14 7.05
C SER A 58 -23.36 11.46 7.73
N THR A 59 -24.45 12.05 7.25
CA THR A 59 -25.03 13.27 7.79
C THR A 59 -26.54 13.11 7.89
N ALA A 60 -27.22 13.99 8.62
CA ALA A 60 -28.68 13.97 8.70
C ALA A 60 -29.35 14.13 7.31
N GLU A 61 -28.72 14.88 6.41
CA GLU A 61 -29.23 15.14 5.06
C GLU A 61 -28.83 14.07 4.05
N ASN A 62 -27.66 13.45 4.24
CA ASN A 62 -27.17 12.36 3.40
C ASN A 62 -26.60 11.22 4.26
N PRO A 63 -27.44 10.24 4.62
CA PRO A 63 -27.03 9.09 5.43
C PRO A 63 -25.99 8.19 4.74
N ASN A 64 -25.96 8.17 3.41
CA ASN A 64 -25.06 7.31 2.62
C ASN A 64 -23.81 8.06 2.12
N ARG A 65 -23.53 9.23 2.69
CA ARG A 65 -22.37 10.03 2.30
C ARG A 65 -21.06 9.29 2.63
N THR A 66 -20.17 9.24 1.66
CA THR A 66 -18.79 8.75 1.82
C THR A 66 -17.77 9.80 1.39
N ILE A 67 -16.50 9.60 1.75
CA ILE A 67 -15.37 10.43 1.35
C ILE A 67 -14.38 9.57 0.56
N ASP A 68 -14.09 9.98 -0.68
CA ASP A 68 -13.00 9.43 -1.49
C ASP A 68 -11.71 10.21 -1.21
N GLN A 69 -10.89 9.68 -0.29
CA GLN A 69 -9.66 10.34 0.14
C GLN A 69 -8.62 10.38 -0.97
N ILE A 70 -8.54 9.34 -1.81
CA ILE A 70 -7.58 9.26 -2.93
C ILE A 70 -7.89 10.33 -3.98
N ALA A 71 -9.17 10.46 -4.37
CA ALA A 71 -9.59 11.50 -5.30
C ALA A 71 -9.31 12.91 -4.73
N ASN A 72 -9.61 13.13 -3.45
CA ASN A 72 -9.38 14.42 -2.79
C ASN A 72 -7.90 14.80 -2.76
N VAL A 73 -6.99 13.87 -2.40
CA VAL A 73 -5.56 14.21 -2.39
C VAL A 73 -5.00 14.41 -3.80
N LEU A 74 -5.50 13.68 -4.80
CA LEU A 74 -5.08 13.90 -6.20
C LEU A 74 -5.55 15.27 -6.73
N ASP A 75 -6.74 15.71 -6.34
CA ASP A 75 -7.24 17.06 -6.63
C ASP A 75 -6.35 18.14 -5.97
N LEU A 76 -6.04 17.96 -4.69
CA LEU A 76 -5.12 18.85 -3.96
C LEU A 76 -3.74 18.89 -4.63
N MET A 77 -3.16 17.76 -5.05
CA MET A 77 -1.87 17.74 -5.74
C MET A 77 -1.87 18.59 -7.01
N LYS A 78 -2.98 18.60 -7.75
CA LYS A 78 -3.10 19.33 -9.03
C LYS A 78 -3.42 20.80 -8.84
N ASN A 79 -4.31 21.12 -7.90
CA ASN A 79 -4.90 22.45 -7.77
C ASN A 79 -4.35 23.26 -6.59
N HIS A 80 -3.80 22.59 -5.58
CA HIS A 80 -3.27 23.17 -4.35
C HIS A 80 -2.01 22.41 -3.87
N PRO A 81 -0.93 22.34 -4.68
CA PRO A 81 0.23 21.48 -4.41
C PRO A 81 0.98 21.82 -3.11
N ASP A 82 0.87 23.05 -2.62
CA ASP A 82 1.42 23.51 -1.34
C ASP A 82 0.56 23.13 -0.13
N SER A 83 -0.56 22.46 -0.35
CA SER A 83 -1.47 22.00 0.70
C SER A 83 -0.76 21.06 1.66
N ARG A 84 -0.70 21.47 2.93
CA ARG A 84 -0.17 20.65 4.03
C ARG A 84 -1.19 19.62 4.56
N ARG A 85 -2.22 19.31 3.75
CA ARG A 85 -3.37 18.47 4.13
C ARG A 85 -3.64 17.32 3.15
N MET A 86 -2.67 17.00 2.29
CA MET A 86 -2.75 15.84 1.39
C MET A 86 -2.55 14.54 2.18
N ILE A 87 -3.56 14.17 2.99
CA ILE A 87 -3.51 13.07 3.94
C ILE A 87 -4.57 12.03 3.57
N VAL A 88 -4.21 10.76 3.70
CA VAL A 88 -5.13 9.62 3.63
C VAL A 88 -4.98 8.82 4.91
N SER A 89 -6.09 8.46 5.54
CA SER A 89 -6.12 7.57 6.71
C SER A 89 -6.92 6.31 6.44
N ALA A 90 -6.42 5.17 6.91
CA ALA A 90 -7.20 3.94 7.01
C ALA A 90 -7.72 3.70 8.44
N TRP A 91 -7.23 4.44 9.44
CA TRP A 91 -7.59 4.20 10.83
C TRP A 91 -8.89 4.90 11.21
N ASN A 92 -10.00 4.18 11.08
CA ASN A 92 -11.33 4.66 11.46
C ASN A 92 -11.76 4.05 12.81
N PRO A 93 -11.75 4.81 13.93
CA PRO A 93 -12.13 4.29 15.24
C PRO A 93 -13.56 3.75 15.32
N ALA A 94 -14.46 4.20 14.44
CA ALA A 94 -15.84 3.72 14.42
C ALA A 94 -15.99 2.36 13.70
N GLU A 95 -15.02 1.98 12.88
CA GLU A 95 -15.10 0.79 12.01
C GLU A 95 -14.02 -0.26 12.33
N VAL A 96 -12.99 0.09 13.12
CA VAL A 96 -11.79 -0.74 13.32
C VAL A 96 -12.09 -2.13 13.89
N GLU A 97 -13.14 -2.26 14.72
CA GLU A 97 -13.58 -3.53 15.29
C GLU A 97 -14.30 -4.44 14.29
N HIS A 98 -14.72 -3.89 13.13
CA HIS A 98 -15.37 -4.62 12.05
C HIS A 98 -14.40 -5.06 10.95
N MET A 99 -13.11 -4.72 11.07
CA MET A 99 -12.07 -5.08 10.11
C MET A 99 -11.45 -6.42 10.49
N ALA A 100 -11.31 -7.34 9.53
CA ALA A 100 -10.66 -8.63 9.74
C ALA A 100 -9.22 -8.49 10.25
N LEU A 101 -8.54 -7.43 9.82
CA LEU A 101 -7.25 -7.00 10.37
C LEU A 101 -7.21 -5.48 10.47
N PRO A 102 -7.03 -4.90 11.68
CA PRO A 102 -6.90 -3.45 11.84
C PRO A 102 -5.72 -2.89 11.02
N PRO A 103 -5.83 -1.69 10.40
CA PRO A 103 -4.84 -1.20 9.44
C PRO A 103 -3.44 -1.06 10.04
N CYS A 104 -2.45 -1.79 9.52
CA CYS A 104 -1.05 -1.67 9.93
C CYS A 104 -0.45 -0.36 9.39
N HIS A 105 -0.59 -0.10 8.09
CA HIS A 105 -0.23 1.16 7.47
C HIS A 105 -1.44 2.11 7.51
N SER A 106 -1.45 2.96 8.53
CA SER A 106 -2.66 3.60 9.07
C SER A 106 -2.90 5.01 8.55
N LEU A 107 -1.84 5.75 8.22
CA LEU A 107 -1.91 7.13 7.74
C LEU A 107 -0.73 7.46 6.86
N PHE A 108 -0.96 8.13 5.74
CA PHE A 108 0.11 8.65 4.90
C PHE A 108 -0.20 10.06 4.43
N GLN A 109 0.86 10.84 4.24
CA GLN A 109 0.81 12.22 3.79
C GLN A 109 1.69 12.41 2.56
N PHE A 110 1.18 13.12 1.57
CA PHE A 110 1.95 13.56 0.42
C PHE A 110 2.47 14.99 0.59
N TYR A 111 3.55 15.28 -0.11
CA TYR A 111 4.19 16.59 -0.16
C TYR A 111 4.70 16.86 -1.57
N VAL A 112 4.43 18.06 -2.10
CA VAL A 112 4.94 18.49 -3.41
C VAL A 112 5.98 19.58 -3.23
N ALA A 113 7.15 19.40 -3.83
CA ALA A 113 8.19 20.42 -3.93
C ALA A 113 8.98 20.26 -5.22
N ASP A 114 9.31 21.36 -5.89
CA ASP A 114 10.13 21.40 -7.10
C ASP A 114 9.67 20.41 -8.19
N GLY A 115 8.36 20.28 -8.37
CA GLY A 115 7.76 19.36 -9.35
C GLY A 115 7.81 17.87 -8.95
N LYS A 116 8.21 17.56 -7.71
CA LYS A 116 8.33 16.20 -7.18
C LYS A 116 7.31 15.90 -6.09
N LEU A 117 6.78 14.68 -6.08
CA LEU A 117 5.86 14.17 -5.07
C LEU A 117 6.57 13.23 -4.10
N SER A 118 6.69 13.63 -2.85
CA SER A 118 7.13 12.75 -1.76
C SER A 118 5.93 12.19 -1.00
N CYS A 119 6.13 11.03 -0.35
CA CYS A 119 5.13 10.38 0.49
C CYS A 119 5.75 9.96 1.83
N GLN A 120 5.13 10.37 2.93
CA GLN A 120 5.43 9.84 4.26
C GLN A 120 4.34 8.86 4.69
N LEU A 121 4.73 7.66 5.11
CA LEU A 121 3.84 6.66 5.69
C LEU A 121 4.10 6.52 7.19
N TYR A 122 3.04 6.52 7.99
CA TYR A 122 3.03 6.01 9.36
C TYR A 122 2.42 4.60 9.41
N GLN A 123 3.20 3.64 9.91
CA GLN A 123 2.81 2.24 10.08
C GLN A 123 2.85 1.89 11.57
N ARG A 124 1.72 1.55 12.18
CA ARG A 124 1.62 1.32 13.64
C ARG A 124 2.34 0.06 14.12
N SER A 125 2.42 -0.97 13.27
CA SER A 125 2.89 -2.32 13.58
C SER A 125 3.56 -2.92 12.35
N CYS A 126 4.80 -3.34 12.51
CA CYS A 126 5.72 -3.54 11.42
C CYS A 126 6.47 -4.87 11.58
N ASP A 127 5.93 -5.92 10.97
CA ASP A 127 6.69 -7.15 10.74
C ASP A 127 7.87 -6.82 9.81
N MET A 128 9.06 -6.73 10.40
CA MET A 128 10.26 -6.31 9.70
C MET A 128 10.74 -7.34 8.66
N PHE A 129 10.34 -8.61 8.79
CA PHE A 129 10.73 -9.64 7.86
C PHE A 129 9.72 -9.76 6.71
N LEU A 130 8.44 -10.02 6.96
CA LEU A 130 7.48 -10.23 5.86
C LEU A 130 6.81 -8.93 5.41
N GLY A 131 6.23 -8.17 6.34
CA GLY A 131 5.37 -7.02 6.03
C GLY A 131 6.12 -5.83 5.44
N VAL A 132 7.14 -5.32 6.14
CA VAL A 132 7.83 -4.07 5.80
C VAL A 132 8.42 -4.07 4.37
N PRO A 133 9.09 -5.14 3.88
CA PRO A 133 9.54 -5.18 2.49
C PRO A 133 8.42 -5.01 1.46
N PHE A 134 7.24 -5.56 1.77
CA PHE A 134 6.04 -5.43 0.94
C PHE A 134 5.48 -4.01 1.01
N ASN A 135 5.39 -3.43 2.21
CA ASN A 135 4.87 -2.08 2.44
C ASN A 135 5.75 -1.00 1.79
N ILE A 136 7.08 -1.12 1.86
CA ILE A 136 8.01 -0.17 1.20
C ILE A 136 7.76 -0.12 -0.30
N ALA A 137 7.70 -1.29 -0.95
CA ALA A 137 7.49 -1.37 -2.39
C ALA A 137 6.08 -0.92 -2.80
N SER A 138 5.04 -1.27 -2.01
CA SER A 138 3.65 -0.88 -2.27
C SER A 138 3.46 0.64 -2.23
N TYR A 139 3.97 1.33 -1.20
CA TYR A 139 3.84 2.78 -1.10
C TYR A 139 4.79 3.55 -2.02
N SER A 140 5.94 2.98 -2.37
CA SER A 140 6.78 3.52 -3.46
C SER A 140 6.03 3.48 -4.79
N LEU A 141 5.38 2.35 -5.12
CA LEU A 141 4.54 2.22 -6.31
C LEU A 141 3.38 3.23 -6.30
N LEU A 142 2.65 3.33 -5.17
CA LEU A 142 1.57 4.31 -5.03
C LEU A 142 2.05 5.75 -5.27
N THR A 143 3.20 6.12 -4.69
CA THR A 143 3.80 7.45 -4.86
C THR A 143 4.11 7.72 -6.33
N MET A 144 4.68 6.75 -7.04
CA MET A 144 4.96 6.87 -8.47
C MET A 144 3.68 6.98 -9.32
N MET A 145 2.63 6.22 -9.00
CA MET A 145 1.33 6.30 -9.68
C MET A 145 0.67 7.67 -9.47
N MET A 146 0.63 8.16 -8.22
CA MET A 146 0.07 9.46 -7.87
C MET A 146 0.83 10.61 -8.53
N ALA A 147 2.17 10.56 -8.52
CA ALA A 147 3.04 11.50 -9.20
C ALA A 147 2.71 11.56 -10.70
N GLN A 148 2.66 10.41 -11.37
CA GLN A 148 2.37 10.32 -12.81
C GLN A 148 0.98 10.87 -13.16
N GLN A 149 -0.03 10.63 -12.31
CA GLN A 149 -1.39 11.13 -12.48
C GLN A 149 -1.53 12.63 -12.19
N ALA A 150 -0.68 13.18 -11.32
CA ALA A 150 -0.59 14.61 -11.02
C ALA A 150 0.32 15.38 -12.00
N GLY A 151 1.07 14.69 -12.88
CA GLY A 151 2.04 15.34 -13.77
C GLY A 151 3.32 15.76 -13.04
N LEU A 152 3.67 15.06 -11.97
CA LEU A 152 4.84 15.27 -11.12
C LEU A 152 5.85 14.12 -11.31
N GLU A 153 7.09 14.36 -10.88
CA GLU A 153 8.10 13.31 -10.74
C GLU A 153 8.02 12.64 -9.36
N PRO A 154 8.38 11.36 -9.21
CA PRO A 154 8.53 10.75 -7.89
C PRO A 154 9.65 11.43 -7.08
N GLY A 155 9.34 11.80 -5.85
CA GLY A 155 10.27 12.33 -4.86
C GLY A 155 10.73 11.25 -3.88
N GLU A 156 10.69 11.56 -2.59
CA GLU A 156 11.13 10.66 -1.53
C GLU A 156 9.97 9.85 -0.95
N PHE A 157 10.23 8.58 -0.64
CA PHE A 157 9.36 7.79 0.22
C PHE A 157 9.97 7.71 1.62
N VAL A 158 9.27 8.25 2.62
CA VAL A 158 9.70 8.27 4.02
C VAL A 158 8.80 7.32 4.82
N TRP A 159 9.39 6.24 5.31
CA TRP A 159 8.67 5.27 6.15
C TRP A 159 8.89 5.57 7.63
N THR A 160 7.82 5.64 8.40
CA THR A 160 7.82 5.83 9.86
C THR A 160 7.09 4.68 10.53
N GLY A 161 7.83 3.84 11.25
CA GLY A 161 7.27 2.73 12.02
C GLY A 161 6.96 3.10 13.47
N GLY A 162 5.87 2.52 13.99
CA GLY A 162 5.57 2.45 15.42
C GLY A 162 6.28 1.25 16.03
N ASP A 163 5.53 0.18 16.33
CA ASP A 163 6.10 -1.08 16.79
C ASP A 163 6.82 -1.79 15.63
N CYS A 164 8.15 -1.78 15.66
CA CYS A 164 9.00 -2.44 14.68
C CYS A 164 9.59 -3.70 15.30
N HIS A 165 9.15 -4.87 14.82
CA HIS A 165 9.46 -6.15 15.46
C HIS A 165 9.89 -7.22 14.46
N ILE A 166 10.59 -8.23 14.98
CA ILE A 166 10.91 -9.47 14.31
C ILE A 166 10.25 -10.57 15.12
N TYR A 167 9.47 -11.43 14.48
CA TYR A 167 8.91 -12.61 15.15
C TYR A 167 10.02 -13.61 15.50
N ASP A 168 9.89 -14.28 16.65
CA ASP A 168 10.89 -15.24 17.13
C ASP A 168 11.16 -16.37 16.12
N ASN A 169 10.13 -16.80 15.37
CA ASN A 169 10.24 -17.82 14.33
C ASN A 169 10.84 -17.32 13.01
N HIS A 170 11.26 -16.05 12.93
CA HIS A 170 11.93 -15.43 11.77
C HIS A 170 13.40 -15.08 12.03
N VAL A 171 13.92 -15.28 13.25
CA VAL A 171 15.27 -14.84 13.63
C VAL A 171 16.35 -15.44 12.72
N GLU A 172 16.30 -16.75 12.45
CA GLU A 172 17.28 -17.41 11.58
C GLU A 172 17.24 -16.85 10.14
N GLN A 173 16.05 -16.61 9.61
CA GLN A 173 15.84 -16.05 8.28
C GLN A 173 16.34 -14.62 8.17
N VAL A 174 16.17 -13.81 9.22
CA VAL A 174 16.71 -12.45 9.29
C VAL A 174 18.24 -12.49 9.31
N LEU A 175 18.85 -13.34 10.13
CA LEU A 175 20.30 -13.48 10.19
C LEU A 175 20.88 -13.94 8.84
N GLU A 176 20.23 -14.88 8.16
CA GLU A 176 20.60 -15.24 6.78
C GLU A 176 20.50 -14.03 5.84
N GLN A 177 19.39 -13.28 5.89
CA GLN A 177 19.20 -12.09 5.06
C GLN A 177 20.28 -11.02 5.29
N LEU A 178 20.69 -10.81 6.54
CA LEU A 178 21.71 -9.84 6.94
C LEU A 178 23.13 -10.24 6.52
N SER A 179 23.37 -11.53 6.24
CA SER A 179 24.67 -12.01 5.74
C SER A 179 24.92 -11.70 4.26
N ARG A 180 23.90 -11.23 3.53
CA ARG A 180 23.94 -11.02 2.08
C ARG A 180 24.27 -9.58 1.71
N GLU A 181 25.26 -9.41 0.83
CA GLU A 181 25.57 -8.09 0.26
C GLU A 181 24.41 -7.58 -0.64
N PRO A 182 23.94 -6.34 -0.47
CA PRO A 182 22.93 -5.77 -1.36
C PRO A 182 23.40 -5.67 -2.82
N TYR A 183 22.48 -5.90 -3.76
CA TYR A 183 22.66 -5.51 -5.16
C TYR A 183 22.08 -4.11 -5.40
N PRO A 184 22.44 -3.42 -6.50
CA PRO A 184 21.77 -2.20 -6.92
C PRO A 184 20.25 -2.40 -6.99
N TYR A 185 19.50 -1.35 -6.64
CA TYR A 185 18.04 -1.37 -6.76
C TYR A 185 17.58 -1.50 -8.22
N PRO A 186 16.44 -2.17 -8.48
CA PRO A 186 15.83 -2.17 -9.80
C PRO A 186 15.31 -0.77 -10.18
N GLN A 187 14.86 -0.65 -11.43
CA GLN A 187 14.02 0.46 -11.86
C GLN A 187 12.58 -0.01 -12.08
N LEU A 188 11.62 0.88 -11.93
CA LEU A 188 10.22 0.60 -12.22
C LEU A 188 9.74 1.49 -13.37
N GLU A 189 9.37 0.86 -14.48
CA GLU A 189 8.67 1.50 -15.59
C GLU A 189 7.16 1.37 -15.37
N ILE A 190 6.45 2.49 -15.49
CA ILE A 190 4.98 2.55 -15.33
C ILE A 190 4.37 3.16 -16.59
N ARG A 191 3.55 2.40 -17.31
CA ARG A 191 2.71 2.95 -18.39
C ARG A 191 1.59 3.78 -17.77
N LYS A 192 1.40 5.01 -18.23
CA LYS A 192 0.33 5.89 -17.74
C LYS A 192 -1.05 5.40 -18.19
N ALA A 193 -1.91 5.10 -17.22
CA ALA A 193 -3.34 4.89 -17.41
C ALA A 193 -4.11 6.22 -17.45
N ASP A 194 -5.37 6.18 -17.90
CA ASP A 194 -6.23 7.37 -18.02
C ASP A 194 -6.59 7.97 -16.65
N SER A 195 -6.70 7.12 -15.62
CA SER A 195 -6.95 7.50 -14.24
C SER A 195 -6.09 6.68 -13.27
N ILE A 196 -5.94 7.19 -12.04
CA ILE A 196 -5.34 6.44 -10.92
C ILE A 196 -6.07 5.12 -10.64
N PHE A 197 -7.34 5.01 -11.04
CA PHE A 197 -8.18 3.82 -10.81
C PHE A 197 -8.16 2.81 -11.97
N ASP A 198 -7.55 3.19 -13.10
CA ASP A 198 -7.56 2.41 -14.35
C ASP A 198 -6.25 1.66 -14.61
N TYR A 199 -5.27 1.77 -13.71
CA TYR A 199 -4.05 0.98 -13.80
C TYR A 199 -4.35 -0.52 -13.71
N ASP A 200 -3.62 -1.29 -14.51
CA ASP A 200 -3.57 -2.75 -14.50
C ASP A 200 -2.17 -3.23 -14.12
N TYR A 201 -2.03 -4.47 -13.67
CA TYR A 201 -0.73 -5.07 -13.41
C TYR A 201 0.21 -5.01 -14.62
N SER A 202 -0.35 -5.16 -15.82
CA SER A 202 0.38 -5.06 -17.09
C SER A 202 1.01 -3.70 -17.36
N ASP A 203 0.63 -2.65 -16.61
CA ASP A 203 1.25 -1.33 -16.69
C ASP A 203 2.60 -1.23 -15.98
N PHE A 204 2.93 -2.22 -15.15
CA PHE A 204 4.11 -2.20 -14.30
C PHE A 204 5.18 -3.15 -14.81
N LYS A 205 6.39 -2.63 -14.99
CA LYS A 205 7.55 -3.42 -15.40
C LYS A 205 8.75 -3.11 -14.52
N VAL A 206 9.18 -4.11 -13.75
CA VAL A 206 10.40 -4.04 -12.95
C VAL A 206 11.58 -4.40 -13.84
N VAL A 207 12.54 -3.48 -13.98
CA VAL A 207 13.71 -3.59 -14.87
C VAL A 207 14.97 -3.76 -14.02
N GLU A 208 15.90 -4.60 -14.49
CA GLU A 208 17.16 -4.91 -13.79
C GLU A 208 16.98 -5.43 -12.34
N TYR A 209 15.90 -6.17 -12.05
CA TYR A 209 15.69 -6.75 -10.72
C TYR A 209 16.60 -7.95 -10.44
N LYS A 210 17.83 -7.65 -10.05
CA LYS A 210 18.76 -8.64 -9.51
C LYS A 210 18.47 -8.87 -8.04
N HIS A 211 18.17 -10.11 -7.67
CA HIS A 211 17.87 -10.47 -6.29
C HIS A 211 18.61 -11.74 -5.85
N HIS A 212 18.79 -11.86 -4.54
CA HIS A 212 19.22 -13.11 -3.91
C HIS A 212 18.06 -14.10 -3.86
N PRO A 213 18.32 -15.42 -3.67
CA PRO A 213 17.27 -16.42 -3.54
C PRO A 213 16.22 -16.07 -2.47
N THR A 214 15.01 -16.57 -2.65
CA THR A 214 13.92 -16.41 -1.68
C THR A 214 14.29 -17.02 -0.34
N ILE A 215 13.96 -16.34 0.76
CA ILE A 215 14.02 -16.88 2.11
C ILE A 215 12.58 -17.09 2.56
N LYS A 216 12.21 -18.33 2.86
CA LYS A 216 10.83 -18.69 3.26
C LYS A 216 10.67 -18.50 4.77
N ALA A 217 9.58 -17.87 5.18
CA ALA A 217 9.14 -17.84 6.56
C ALA A 217 7.61 -17.94 6.63
N PRO A 218 7.06 -18.61 7.66
CA PRO A 218 5.62 -18.68 7.87
C PRO A 218 5.07 -17.33 8.36
N VAL A 219 3.85 -16.98 7.96
CA VAL A 219 3.12 -15.83 8.52
C VAL A 219 2.76 -16.15 9.98
N ALA A 220 2.85 -15.16 10.87
CA ALA A 220 2.28 -15.26 12.21
C ALA A 220 0.80 -14.86 12.15
N VAL A 221 -0.09 -15.82 12.41
CA VAL A 221 -1.54 -15.61 12.52
C VAL A 221 -1.92 -15.47 13.98
#